data_AF-B0CCR0-F1
#
_entry.id   AF-B0CCR0-F1
#
_cell.length_a   1.000
_cell.length_b   1.000
_cell.length_c   1.000
_cell.angle_alpha   90.00
_cell.angle_beta   90.00
_cell.angle_gamma   90.00
#
_symmetry.space_group_name_H-M   'P 1'
#
loop_
_entity.id
_entity.type
_entity.pdbx_description
1 polymer ?
#
loop_
_entity_poly.entity_id
_entity_poly.type
_entity_poly.pdbx_seq_one_letter_code
_entity_poly.pdbx_strand_id
1 'polypeptide(L)'
;MSHTMKAFWQDINDVVESNHSKKLPLIDALNRWTDFCRVEGNFFRLIDDQGYTIQFCFEETLPDEVEDATYLRVVLVDFPIPERRGCYSKLVTVGESSALIEKAFSVGANPQKLDGLEFSLWGVVDDHG
;
A
#
# COMPACT_ATOMS: atom_id res chain seq x y z
N MET A 1 2.63 -12.19 -20.23
CA MET A 1 1.30 -11.56 -20.12
C MET A 1 1.44 -10.39 -19.17
N SER A 2 0.93 -9.21 -19.51
CA SER A 2 0.94 -8.06 -18.58
C SER A 2 -0.07 -8.33 -17.47
N HIS A 3 0.39 -8.70 -16.27
CA HIS A 3 -0.50 -8.83 -15.12
C HIS A 3 -1.06 -7.44 -14.77
N THR A 4 -2.37 -7.38 -14.62
CA THR A 4 -3.10 -6.18 -14.18
C THR A 4 -3.67 -6.46 -12.80
N MET A 5 -3.71 -5.44 -11.95
CA MET A 5 -4.32 -5.50 -10.63
C MET A 5 -5.46 -4.48 -10.57
N LYS A 6 -6.49 -4.75 -9.77
CA LYS A 6 -7.48 -3.72 -9.44
C LYS A 6 -6.84 -2.74 -8.46
N ALA A 7 -7.06 -1.45 -8.66
CA ALA A 7 -6.49 -0.40 -7.86
C ALA A 7 -7.55 0.62 -7.48
N PHE A 8 -7.45 1.15 -6.27
CA PHE A 8 -8.25 2.28 -5.80
C PHE A 8 -7.46 3.05 -4.74
N TRP A 9 -7.80 4.31 -4.53
CA TRP A 9 -6.96 5.20 -3.74
C TRP A 9 -7.70 6.42 -3.23
N GLN A 10 -7.13 7.02 -2.19
CA GLN A 10 -7.47 8.34 -1.72
C GLN A 10 -6.21 9.21 -1.77
N ASP A 11 -6.25 10.20 -2.64
CA ASP A 11 -5.26 11.26 -2.78
C ASP A 11 -6.02 12.59 -2.66
N ILE A 12 -5.40 13.61 -2.08
CA ILE A 12 -6.00 14.93 -1.90
C ILE A 12 -6.48 15.54 -3.23
N ASN A 13 -5.83 15.20 -4.33
CA ASN A 13 -6.16 15.70 -5.67
C ASN A 13 -7.04 14.75 -6.50
N ASP A 14 -7.14 13.48 -6.14
CA ASP A 14 -7.86 12.47 -6.92
C ASP A 14 -8.30 11.29 -6.06
N VAL A 15 -9.57 10.91 -6.15
CA VAL A 15 -10.15 9.81 -5.37
C VAL A 15 -10.73 8.77 -6.31
N VAL A 16 -10.30 7.52 -6.12
CA VAL A 16 -10.92 6.35 -6.72
C VAL A 16 -11.43 5.47 -5.60
N GLU A 17 -12.76 5.40 -5.49
CA GLU A 17 -13.42 4.54 -4.52
C GLU A 17 -13.33 3.05 -4.91
N SER A 18 -13.47 2.17 -3.92
CA SER A 18 -13.37 0.70 -4.12
C SER A 18 -14.40 0.14 -5.09
N ASN A 19 -15.62 0.68 -5.12
CA ASN A 19 -16.70 0.36 -6.07
C ASN A 19 -16.40 0.82 -7.51
N HIS A 20 -15.43 1.72 -7.69
CA HIS A 20 -14.96 2.25 -8.97
C HIS A 20 -13.49 1.85 -9.26
N SER A 21 -13.01 0.76 -8.67
CA SER A 21 -11.63 0.30 -8.82
C SER A 21 -11.21 0.20 -10.29
N LYS A 22 -10.02 0.70 -10.62
CA LYS A 22 -9.45 0.68 -11.98
C LYS A 22 -8.53 -0.52 -12.14
N LYS A 23 -8.48 -1.13 -13.32
CA LYS A 23 -7.47 -2.15 -13.63
C LYS A 23 -6.20 -1.44 -14.10
N LEU A 24 -5.11 -1.57 -13.36
CA LEU A 24 -3.82 -0.97 -13.68
C LEU A 24 -2.79 -2.05 -14.03
N PRO A 25 -2.02 -1.91 -15.12
CA PRO A 25 -0.76 -2.61 -15.29
C PRO A 25 0.29 -2.05 -14.32
N LEU A 26 1.38 -2.80 -14.13
CA LEU A 26 2.47 -2.42 -13.21
C LEU A 26 2.98 -1.00 -13.44
N ILE A 27 3.22 -0.62 -14.70
CA ILE A 27 3.77 0.70 -15.02
C ILE A 27 2.83 1.84 -14.58
N ASP A 28 1.52 1.68 -14.75
CA ASP A 28 0.54 2.68 -14.35
C ASP A 28 0.38 2.74 -12.82
N ALA A 29 0.53 1.59 -12.14
CA ALA A 29 0.53 1.54 -10.68
C ALA A 29 1.76 2.26 -10.09
N LEU A 30 2.95 2.05 -10.66
CA LEU A 30 4.18 2.73 -10.25
C LEU A 30 4.13 4.23 -10.53
N ASN A 31 3.65 4.62 -11.72
CA ASN A 31 3.47 6.03 -12.06
C ASN A 31 2.48 6.68 -11.09
N ARG A 32 1.33 6.04 -10.83
CA ARG A 32 0.34 6.57 -9.90
C ARG A 32 0.89 6.74 -8.49
N TRP A 33 1.69 5.79 -8.02
CA TRP A 33 2.36 5.86 -6.71
C TRP A 33 3.43 6.95 -6.64
N THR A 34 4.15 7.19 -7.75
CA THR A 34 5.18 8.24 -7.82
C THR A 34 4.56 9.63 -7.85
N ASP A 35 3.45 9.79 -8.57
CA ASP A 35 2.66 11.03 -8.66
C ASP A 35 1.76 11.26 -7.43
N PHE A 36 1.77 10.33 -6.48
CA PHE A 36 0.88 10.34 -5.33
C PHE A 36 1.25 11.46 -4.37
N CYS A 37 0.26 12.22 -3.90
CA CYS A 37 0.52 13.26 -2.90
C CYS A 37 0.91 12.61 -1.57
N ARG A 38 2.10 12.97 -1.08
CA ARG A 38 2.74 12.40 0.11
C ARG A 38 2.19 13.02 1.41
N VAL A 39 0.87 12.94 1.57
CA VAL A 39 0.13 13.49 2.71
C VAL A 39 -0.32 12.35 3.61
N GLU A 40 -0.25 12.58 4.91
CA GLU A 40 -0.72 11.65 5.94
C GLU A 40 -2.16 11.18 5.64
N GLY A 41 -2.37 9.86 5.73
CA GLY A 41 -3.67 9.23 5.48
C GLY A 41 -4.03 9.02 4.01
N ASN A 42 -3.27 9.60 3.06
CA ASN A 42 -3.42 9.23 1.67
C ASN A 42 -2.97 7.78 1.46
N PHE A 43 -3.76 7.01 0.72
CA PHE A 43 -3.49 5.59 0.50
C PHE A 43 -3.70 5.14 -0.94
N PHE A 44 -2.89 4.19 -1.36
CA PHE A 44 -3.00 3.48 -2.64
C PHE A 44 -3.15 1.99 -2.37
N ARG A 45 -4.17 1.35 -2.92
CA ARG A 45 -4.46 -0.06 -2.68
C ARG A 45 -4.54 -0.84 -3.97
N LEU A 46 -3.92 -2.02 -3.99
CA LEU A 46 -3.92 -2.99 -5.08
C LEU A 46 -4.59 -4.28 -4.63
N ILE A 47 -5.35 -4.89 -5.53
CA ILE A 47 -6.02 -6.18 -5.34
C ILE A 47 -5.65 -7.09 -6.51
N ASP A 48 -5.13 -8.27 -6.19
CA ASP A 48 -4.79 -9.29 -7.19
C ASP A 48 -6.02 -10.06 -7.70
N ASP A 49 -5.79 -11.00 -8.61
CA ASP A 49 -6.84 -11.82 -9.21
C ASP A 49 -7.46 -12.84 -8.25
N GLN A 50 -6.77 -13.16 -7.15
CA GLN A 50 -7.22 -14.01 -6.06
C GLN A 50 -7.97 -13.25 -4.97
N GLY A 51 -8.01 -11.91 -5.06
CA GLY A 51 -8.67 -11.05 -4.09
C GLY A 51 -7.80 -10.67 -2.90
N TYR A 52 -6.51 -11.05 -2.89
CA TYR A 52 -5.59 -10.54 -1.89
C TYR A 52 -5.33 -9.06 -2.10
N THR A 53 -5.20 -8.34 -1.00
CA THR A 53 -5.09 -6.89 -0.99
C THR A 53 -3.76 -6.48 -0.37
N ILE A 54 -3.10 -5.50 -1.00
CA ILE A 54 -1.99 -4.75 -0.43
C ILE A 54 -2.35 -3.26 -0.47
N GLN A 55 -2.16 -2.57 0.64
CA GLN A 55 -2.36 -1.13 0.75
C GLN A 55 -1.05 -0.47 1.16
N PHE A 56 -0.81 0.70 0.60
CA PHE A 56 0.29 1.60 0.94
C PHE A 56 -0.35 2.89 1.46
N CYS A 57 -0.01 3.30 2.68
CA CYS A 57 -0.54 4.50 3.33
C CYS A 57 0.63 5.36 3.83
N PHE A 58 0.56 6.67 3.64
CA PHE A 58 1.51 7.58 4.27
C PHE A 58 1.11 7.80 5.74
N GLU A 59 2.00 7.44 6.67
CA GLU A 59 1.81 7.66 8.11
C GLU A 59 2.11 9.11 8.52
N GLU A 60 2.90 9.81 7.72
CA GLU A 60 3.30 11.19 7.97
C GLU A 60 3.28 12.00 6.67
N THR A 61 2.92 13.27 6.77
CA THR A 61 3.00 14.21 5.63
C THR A 61 4.45 14.58 5.38
N LEU A 62 4.92 14.39 4.14
CA LEU A 62 6.26 14.78 3.72
C LEU A 62 6.29 16.25 3.29
N PRO A 63 7.26 17.06 3.74
CA PRO A 63 7.42 18.43 3.27
C PRO A 63 7.74 18.46 1.77
N ASP A 64 7.16 19.43 1.05
CA ASP A 64 7.42 19.63 -0.39
C ASP A 64 8.90 19.94 -0.71
N GLU A 65 9.65 20.39 0.30
CA GLU A 65 11.07 20.77 0.21
C GLU A 65 12.02 19.56 0.13
N VAL A 66 11.51 18.34 0.34
CA VAL A 66 12.31 17.12 0.31
C VAL A 66 12.54 16.69 -1.15
N GLU A 67 13.72 17.02 -1.69
CA GLU A 67 14.12 16.65 -3.06
C GLU A 67 14.15 15.13 -3.29
N ASP A 68 14.61 14.36 -2.30
CA ASP A 68 14.61 12.90 -2.32
C ASP A 68 14.00 12.36 -1.01
N ALA A 69 12.84 11.72 -1.11
CA ALA A 69 12.17 11.08 0.03
C ALA A 69 12.34 9.55 0.03
N THR A 70 13.10 8.99 -0.90
CA THR A 70 13.18 7.52 -1.09
C THR A 70 13.68 6.79 0.16
N TYR A 71 14.48 7.45 1.00
CA TYR A 71 14.99 6.90 2.25
C TYR A 71 14.06 7.10 3.46
N LEU A 72 12.99 7.88 3.33
CA LEU A 72 12.10 8.20 4.45
C LEU A 72 11.14 7.06 4.72
N ARG A 73 11.20 6.51 5.94
CA ARG A 73 10.39 5.39 6.43
C ARG A 73 9.05 5.87 6.95
N VAL A 74 8.14 6.19 6.03
CA VAL A 74 6.84 6.81 6.33
C VAL A 74 5.66 6.12 5.62
N VAL A 75 5.89 4.96 4.99
CA VAL A 75 4.84 4.22 4.27
C VAL A 75 4.45 2.98 5.05
N LEU A 76 3.25 2.98 5.62
CA LEU A 76 2.64 1.76 6.18
C LEU A 76 2.13 0.89 5.05
N VAL A 77 2.59 -0.36 5.01
CA VAL A 77 2.12 -1.37 4.07
C VAL A 77 1.26 -2.37 4.80
N ASP A 78 0.02 -2.53 4.37
CA ASP A 78 -1.00 -3.35 5.01
C ASP A 78 -1.53 -4.44 4.08
N PHE A 79 -1.66 -5.64 4.61
CA PHE A 79 -2.33 -6.78 3.97
C PHE A 79 -3.51 -7.21 4.86
N PRO A 80 -4.71 -6.68 4.61
CA PRO A 80 -5.88 -7.01 5.40
C PRO A 80 -6.26 -8.49 5.18
N ILE A 81 -6.54 -9.21 6.27
CA ILE A 81 -7.02 -10.59 6.28
C ILE A 81 -8.35 -10.63 7.05
N PRO A 82 -9.48 -10.25 6.39
CA PRO A 82 -10.78 -10.13 7.04
C PRO A 82 -11.23 -11.38 7.78
N GLU A 83 -10.92 -12.57 7.24
CA GLU A 83 -11.27 -13.87 7.83
C GLU A 83 -10.60 -14.09 9.18
N ARG A 84 -9.44 -13.46 9.40
CA ARG A 84 -8.69 -13.50 10.67
C ARG A 84 -8.88 -12.24 11.51
N ARG A 85 -9.73 -11.29 11.06
CA ARG A 85 -9.95 -9.99 11.71
C ARG A 85 -8.65 -9.28 12.05
N GLY A 86 -7.71 -9.23 11.11
CA GLY A 86 -6.41 -8.64 11.34
C GLY A 86 -5.72 -8.20 10.07
N CYS A 87 -4.54 -7.63 10.24
CA CYS A 87 -3.68 -7.16 9.17
C CYS A 87 -2.29 -7.74 9.36
N TYR A 88 -1.62 -8.10 8.26
CA TYR A 88 -0.16 -8.13 8.25
C TYR A 88 0.33 -6.75 7.84
N SER A 89 1.18 -6.11 8.65
CA SER A 89 1.67 -4.78 8.33
C SER A 89 3.17 -4.64 8.53
N LYS A 90 3.75 -3.62 7.88
CA LYS A 90 5.10 -3.14 8.17
C LYS A 90 5.29 -1.71 7.68
N LEU A 91 6.15 -0.96 8.38
CA LEU A 91 6.56 0.38 7.96
C LEU A 91 7.80 0.29 7.07
N VAL A 92 7.74 0.91 5.89
CA VAL A 92 8.83 0.90 4.89
C VAL A 92 9.17 2.30 4.41
N THR A 93 10.29 2.40 3.72
CA THR A 93 10.69 3.61 3.02
C THR A 93 9.89 3.84 1.74
N VAL A 94 9.81 5.09 1.29
CA VAL A 94 9.18 5.42 -0.01
C VAL A 94 9.85 4.69 -1.17
N GLY A 95 11.16 4.45 -1.13
CA GLY A 95 11.87 3.66 -2.13
C GLY A 95 11.50 2.17 -2.08
N GLU A 96 11.41 1.60 -0.88
CA GLU A 96 11.01 0.20 -0.68
C GLU A 96 9.57 -0.08 -1.11
N SER A 97 8.65 0.89 -0.97
CA SER A 97 7.25 0.70 -1.37
C SER A 97 7.09 0.48 -2.87
N SER A 98 7.86 1.17 -3.71
CA SER A 98 7.89 0.92 -5.16
C SER A 98 8.34 -0.50 -5.50
N ALA A 99 9.40 -0.99 -4.84
CA ALA A 99 9.87 -2.37 -5.01
C ALA A 99 8.83 -3.40 -4.53
N LEU A 100 8.03 -3.06 -3.51
CA LEU A 100 6.92 -3.90 -3.05
C LEU A 100 5.75 -3.92 -4.03
N ILE A 101 5.47 -2.82 -4.72
CA ILE A 101 4.49 -2.80 -5.83
C ILE A 101 4.94 -3.77 -6.92
N GLU A 102 6.18 -3.68 -7.37
CA GLU A 102 6.73 -4.62 -8.37
C GLU A 102 6.64 -6.08 -7.91
N LYS A 103 7.02 -6.35 -6.65
CA LYS A 103 6.92 -7.69 -6.07
C LYS A 103 5.48 -8.18 -6.03
N ALA A 104 4.52 -7.33 -5.64
CA ALA A 104 3.09 -7.68 -5.62
C ALA A 104 2.56 -8.06 -7.03
N PHE A 105 2.99 -7.35 -8.08
CA PHE A 105 2.64 -7.73 -9.46
C PHE A 105 3.32 -9.02 -9.93
N SER A 106 4.49 -9.35 -9.38
CA SER A 106 5.23 -10.57 -9.73
C SER A 106 4.68 -11.82 -9.04
N VAL A 107 4.33 -11.73 -7.74
CA VAL A 107 3.99 -12.90 -6.93
C VAL A 107 2.56 -12.88 -6.35
N GLY A 108 1.78 -11.84 -6.62
CA GLY A 108 0.46 -11.58 -6.02
C GLY A 108 0.57 -10.77 -4.73
N ALA A 109 -0.55 -10.21 -4.27
CA ALA A 109 -0.62 -9.41 -3.05
C ALA A 109 -0.69 -10.30 -1.78
N ASN A 110 0.03 -11.43 -1.78
CA ASN A 110 -0.01 -12.42 -0.73
C ASN A 110 1.05 -12.12 0.36
N PRO A 111 0.66 -11.87 1.62
CA PRO A 111 1.59 -11.55 2.69
C PRO A 111 2.58 -12.68 3.00
N GLN A 112 2.23 -13.94 2.72
CA GLN A 112 3.13 -15.07 2.96
C GLN A 112 4.36 -15.10 2.04
N LYS A 113 4.35 -14.30 0.97
CA LYS A 113 5.47 -14.18 0.02
C LYS A 113 6.36 -12.97 0.30
N LEU A 114 6.13 -12.30 1.43
CA LEU A 114 6.78 -11.06 1.82
C LEU A 114 7.37 -11.18 3.21
N ASP A 115 8.59 -10.70 3.35
CA ASP A 115 9.35 -10.78 4.59
C ASP A 115 9.14 -9.53 5.45
N GLY A 116 9.29 -9.73 6.77
CA GLY A 116 9.25 -8.66 7.77
C GLY A 116 7.86 -8.08 8.03
N LEU A 117 6.81 -8.88 7.82
CA LEU A 117 5.43 -8.50 8.16
C LEU A 117 5.08 -8.98 9.56
N GLU A 118 4.40 -8.12 10.31
CA GLU A 118 3.88 -8.41 11.64
C GLU A 118 2.35 -8.53 11.58
N PHE A 119 1.78 -9.53 12.24
CA PHE A 119 0.32 -9.70 12.28
C PHE A 119 -0.27 -9.03 13.52
N SER A 120 -1.26 -8.17 13.32
CA SER A 120 -2.04 -7.56 14.39
C SER A 120 -3.54 -7.80 14.18
N LEU A 121 -4.27 -7.95 15.28
CA LEU A 121 -5.73 -8.09 15.27
C LEU A 121 -6.39 -6.70 15.25
N TRP A 122 -7.45 -6.54 14.47
CA TRP A 122 -8.25 -5.33 14.45
C TRP A 122 -9.04 -5.18 15.76
N GLY A 123 -8.98 -3.98 16.35
CA GLY A 123 -9.73 -3.65 17.56
C GLY A 123 -9.10 -4.17 18.85
N VAL A 124 -7.88 -4.70 18.80
CA VAL A 124 -7.04 -4.84 20.00
C VAL A 124 -6.31 -3.52 20.17
N VAL A 125 -6.90 -2.63 20.96
CA VAL A 125 -6.16 -1.51 21.55
C VAL A 125 -5.22 -2.15 22.57
N ASP A 126 -3.91 -2.10 22.34
CA ASP A 126 -2.96 -2.41 23.40
C ASP A 126 -3.13 -1.35 24.49
N ASP A 127 -3.88 -1.73 25.53
CA ASP A 127 -4.01 -1.00 26.79
C ASP A 127 -2.66 -1.13 27.53
N HIS A 128 -1.66 -0.40 27.05
CA HIS A 128 -0.48 -0.10 27.85
C HIS A 128 -0.83 1.08 28.75
N GLY A 129 -1.34 0.75 29.94
CA GLY A 129 -1.52 1.68 31.05
C GLY A 129 -0.21 2.22 31.64
#